data_AF-A0A914PGN4-F1
#
_entry.id   AF-A0A914PGN4-F1
#
_cell.length_a   1.000
_cell.length_b   1.000
_cell.length_c   1.000
_cell.angle_alpha   90.00
_cell.angle_beta   90.00
_cell.angle_gamma   90.00
#
_symmetry.space_group_name_H-M   'P 1'
#
loop_
_entity.id
_entity.type
_entity.pdbx_description
1 polymer ?
#
loop_
_entity_poly.entity_id
_entity_poly.type
_entity_poly.pdbx_seq_one_letter_code
_entity_poly.pdbx_strand_id
1 'polypeptide(L)'
;MSLEVEINFCLNFLKTLDGQKSSVYSPASLLNALTLLYIGSSGETAEELSKIVGGKNQTKAGIIDYYSKLFKRHKCDDIDVEDLCYLPSEKKLKKYDKQDFDVVENSEYDAKNEKTDKDEDDTENDEEVCDDEELYSSEEEEDTTPSSKMIIANQLFVSEMIEVKKAFEELLNEKFDDKIEKINFNNEAATKKVNLKAV
;
A
#
# COMPACT_ATOMS: atom_id res chain seq x y z
N MET A 1 -11.60 -6.03 -4.34
CA MET A 1 -10.21 -6.50 -4.15
C MET A 1 -9.94 -6.63 -2.65
N SER A 2 -9.04 -7.53 -2.22
CA SER A 2 -8.71 -7.73 -0.80
C SER A 2 -7.37 -7.07 -0.48
N LEU A 3 -7.27 -6.44 0.69
CA LEU A 3 -6.02 -5.96 1.31
C LEU A 3 -4.93 -7.05 1.33
N GLU A 4 -5.35 -8.33 1.38
CA GLU A 4 -4.46 -9.49 1.29
C GLU A 4 -3.61 -9.51 0.02
N VAL A 5 -4.14 -9.07 -1.13
CA VAL A 5 -3.39 -9.03 -2.39
C VAL A 5 -2.24 -8.04 -2.28
N GLU A 6 -2.51 -6.85 -1.75
CA GLU A 6 -1.50 -5.80 -1.56
C GLU A 6 -0.44 -6.24 -0.55
N ILE A 7 -0.85 -6.78 0.61
CA ILE A 7 0.08 -7.28 1.64
C ILE A 7 0.97 -8.39 1.07
N ASN A 8 0.39 -9.36 0.37
CA ASN A 8 1.16 -10.45 -0.22
C ASN A 8 2.14 -9.94 -1.28
N PHE A 9 1.74 -8.98 -2.11
CA PHE A 9 2.65 -8.31 -3.03
C PHE A 9 3.80 -7.64 -2.29
N CYS A 10 3.52 -6.83 -1.27
CA CYS A 10 4.52 -6.14 -0.45
C CYS A 10 5.56 -7.11 0.13
N LEU A 11 5.09 -8.18 0.78
CA LEU A 11 5.95 -9.16 1.44
C LEU A 11 6.77 -9.98 0.45
N ASN A 12 6.15 -10.40 -0.67
CA ASN A 12 6.87 -11.14 -1.69
C ASN A 12 7.91 -10.27 -2.38
N PHE A 13 7.59 -9.01 -2.68
CA PHE A 13 8.55 -8.07 -3.24
C PHE A 13 9.72 -7.84 -2.29
N LEU A 14 9.46 -7.63 -0.99
CA LEU A 14 10.51 -7.45 0.02
C LEU A 14 11.50 -8.64 0.04
N LYS A 15 10.99 -9.87 -0.06
CA LYS A 15 11.81 -11.09 -0.11
C LYS A 15 12.71 -11.18 -1.35
N THR A 16 12.39 -10.45 -2.41
CA THR A 16 13.23 -10.40 -3.62
C THR A 16 14.35 -9.36 -3.54
N LEU A 17 14.28 -8.45 -2.57
CA LEU A 17 15.31 -7.41 -2.40
C LEU A 17 16.57 -8.01 -1.77
N ASP A 18 17.72 -7.60 -2.29
CA ASP A 18 19.02 -8.01 -1.76
C ASP A 18 19.26 -7.34 -0.40
N GLY A 19 19.41 -8.16 0.64
CA GLY A 19 19.59 -7.71 2.03
C GLY A 19 20.92 -7.00 2.31
N GLN A 20 21.78 -6.84 1.30
CA GLN A 20 23.09 -6.21 1.46
C GLN A 20 23.05 -4.68 1.57
N LYS A 21 21.92 -4.03 1.27
CA LYS A 21 21.79 -2.57 1.35
C LYS A 21 20.43 -2.15 1.92
N SER A 22 20.42 -0.99 2.59
CA SER A 22 19.18 -0.31 2.98
C SER A 22 18.32 -0.07 1.73
N SER A 23 17.08 -0.55 1.77
CA SER A 23 16.15 -0.49 0.65
C SER A 23 14.88 0.26 1.06
N VAL A 24 14.41 1.16 0.20
CA VAL A 24 13.16 1.89 0.35
C VAL A 24 12.37 1.75 -0.94
N TYR A 25 11.08 1.41 -0.83
CA TYR A 25 10.19 1.29 -1.99
C TYR A 25 8.75 1.63 -1.58
N SER A 26 7.94 2.00 -2.57
CA SER A 26 6.50 2.24 -2.40
C SER A 26 5.70 1.13 -3.09
N PRO A 27 5.16 0.17 -2.34
CA PRO A 27 4.34 -0.89 -2.94
C PRO A 27 3.12 -0.35 -3.68
N ALA A 28 2.49 0.70 -3.15
CA ALA A 28 1.35 1.36 -3.77
C ALA A 28 1.70 1.90 -5.17
N SER A 29 2.85 2.58 -5.31
CA SER A 29 3.31 3.09 -6.61
C SER A 29 3.58 1.96 -7.61
N LEU A 30 4.20 0.85 -7.16
CA LEU A 30 4.46 -0.32 -8.01
C LEU A 30 3.16 -1.00 -8.48
N LEU A 31 2.23 -1.25 -7.57
CA LEU A 31 0.93 -1.86 -7.88
C LEU A 31 0.10 -0.99 -8.82
N ASN A 32 0.15 0.32 -8.63
CA ASN A 32 -0.48 1.30 -9.51
C ASN A 32 0.07 1.20 -10.94
N ALA A 33 1.38 1.25 -11.11
CA ALA A 33 2.02 1.11 -12.42
C ALA A 33 1.68 -0.24 -13.09
N LEU A 34 1.72 -1.33 -12.33
CA LEU A 34 1.39 -2.67 -12.81
C LEU A 34 -0.10 -2.79 -13.19
N THR A 35 -0.98 -2.09 -12.48
CA THR A 35 -2.41 -2.07 -12.80
C THR A 35 -2.66 -1.35 -14.12
N LEU A 36 -2.03 -0.20 -14.36
CA LEU A 36 -2.12 0.49 -15.64
C LEU A 36 -1.64 -0.41 -16.81
N LEU A 37 -0.56 -1.15 -16.60
CA LEU A 37 -0.07 -2.14 -17.56
C LEU A 37 -1.07 -3.28 -17.77
N TYR A 38 -1.63 -3.82 -16.69
CA TYR A 38 -2.66 -4.86 -16.74
C TYR A 38 -3.88 -4.43 -17.55
N ILE A 39 -4.32 -3.18 -17.38
CA ILE A 39 -5.45 -2.61 -18.11
C ILE A 39 -5.18 -2.60 -19.62
N GLY A 40 -3.97 -2.26 -20.05
CA GLY A 40 -3.57 -2.29 -21.45
C GLY A 40 -3.29 -3.69 -22.02
N SER A 41 -3.02 -4.67 -21.17
CA SER A 41 -2.63 -6.02 -21.57
C SER A 41 -3.79 -6.93 -22.00
N SER A 42 -3.47 -8.00 -22.75
CA SER A 42 -4.38 -9.06 -23.19
C SER A 42 -3.68 -10.42 -23.22
N GLY A 43 -4.46 -11.52 -23.29
CA GLY A 43 -3.93 -12.88 -23.39
C GLY A 43 -3.13 -13.29 -22.14
N GLU A 44 -2.09 -14.10 -22.35
CA GLU A 44 -1.23 -14.63 -21.27
C GLU A 44 -0.61 -13.52 -20.41
N THR A 45 -0.19 -12.40 -21.01
CA THR A 45 0.34 -11.26 -20.27
C THR A 45 -0.68 -10.68 -19.28
N ALA A 46 -1.95 -10.58 -19.68
CA ALA A 46 -3.00 -10.12 -18.78
C ALA A 46 -3.26 -11.13 -17.67
N GLU A 47 -3.21 -12.43 -17.98
CA GLU A 47 -3.39 -13.49 -16.98
C GLU A 47 -2.29 -13.47 -15.93
N GLU A 48 -1.02 -13.32 -16.32
CA GLU A 48 0.10 -13.20 -15.39
C GLU A 48 0.00 -11.95 -14.52
N LEU A 49 -0.28 -10.79 -15.12
CA LEU A 49 -0.44 -9.54 -14.37
C LEU A 49 -1.64 -9.61 -13.41
N SER A 50 -2.74 -10.25 -13.80
CA SER A 50 -3.93 -10.39 -12.94
C SER A 50 -3.64 -11.14 -11.64
N LYS A 51 -2.72 -12.11 -11.66
CA LYS A 51 -2.28 -12.85 -10.46
C LYS A 51 -1.57 -11.95 -9.46
N ILE A 52 -0.91 -10.90 -9.96
CA ILE A 52 -0.18 -9.93 -9.15
C ILE A 52 -1.13 -8.85 -8.61
N VAL A 53 -1.92 -8.21 -9.49
CA VAL A 53 -2.68 -7.01 -9.12
C VAL A 53 -4.09 -7.27 -8.61
N GLY A 54 -4.72 -8.39 -9.00
CA GLY A 54 -6.11 -8.69 -8.68
C GLY A 54 -6.32 -9.81 -7.67
N GLY A 55 -5.38 -10.74 -7.58
CA GLY A 55 -5.59 -12.00 -6.86
C GLY A 55 -6.59 -12.92 -7.57
N LYS A 56 -6.95 -14.03 -6.92
CA LYS A 56 -7.81 -15.06 -7.53
C LYS A 56 -9.24 -14.54 -7.79
N ASN A 57 -9.80 -14.90 -8.94
CA ASN A 57 -11.21 -14.70 -9.33
C ASN A 57 -11.67 -13.23 -9.46
N GLN A 58 -10.78 -12.26 -9.68
CA GLN A 58 -11.19 -10.90 -9.98
C GLN A 58 -11.39 -10.68 -11.48
N THR A 59 -12.41 -9.91 -11.82
CA THR A 59 -12.62 -9.44 -13.20
C THR A 59 -11.78 -8.19 -13.45
N LYS A 60 -11.40 -7.97 -14.71
CA LYS A 60 -10.65 -6.77 -15.13
C LYS A 60 -11.38 -5.48 -14.73
N ALA A 61 -12.71 -5.46 -14.88
CA ALA A 61 -13.54 -4.34 -14.46
C ALA A 61 -13.51 -4.11 -12.93
N GLY A 62 -13.54 -5.17 -12.12
CA GLY A 62 -13.44 -5.06 -10.67
C GLY A 62 -12.08 -4.54 -10.19
N ILE A 63 -11.00 -4.92 -10.88
CA ILE A 63 -9.66 -4.40 -10.62
C ILE A 63 -9.58 -2.91 -10.96
N ILE A 64 -10.08 -2.52 -12.15
CA ILE A 64 -10.15 -1.12 -12.58
C ILE A 64 -10.94 -0.28 -11.57
N ASP A 65 -12.13 -0.73 -11.18
CA ASP A 65 -12.98 0.00 -10.24
C ASP A 65 -12.28 0.20 -8.88
N TYR A 66 -11.67 -0.86 -8.34
CA TYR A 66 -10.94 -0.79 -7.08
C TYR A 66 -9.81 0.25 -7.11
N TYR A 67 -8.88 0.12 -8.06
CA TYR A 67 -7.75 1.04 -8.12
C TYR A 67 -8.21 2.46 -8.46
N SER A 68 -9.21 2.65 -9.32
CA SER A 68 -9.74 3.99 -9.62
C SER A 68 -10.26 4.72 -8.37
N LYS A 69 -10.89 3.99 -7.44
CA LYS A 69 -11.34 4.53 -6.15
C LYS A 69 -10.17 4.85 -5.23
N LEU A 70 -9.20 3.94 -5.16
CA LEU A 70 -7.97 4.14 -4.39
C LEU A 70 -7.25 5.42 -4.84
N PHE A 71 -7.10 5.63 -6.15
CA PHE A 71 -6.48 6.82 -6.72
C PHE A 71 -7.21 8.12 -6.38
N LYS A 72 -8.54 8.14 -6.54
CA LYS A 72 -9.34 9.33 -6.25
C LYS A 72 -9.27 9.73 -4.79
N ARG A 73 -9.28 8.74 -3.91
CA ARG A 73 -9.19 8.94 -2.46
C ARG A 73 -7.88 9.58 -2.02
N HIS A 74 -6.78 9.28 -2.69
CA HIS A 74 -5.47 9.85 -2.37
C HIS A 74 -5.21 11.23 -2.99
N LYS A 75 -6.13 11.75 -3.81
CA LYS A 75 -6.06 13.10 -4.39
C LYS A 75 -6.83 14.15 -3.58
N CYS A 76 -7.64 13.76 -2.60
CA CYS A 76 -8.27 14.71 -1.70
C CYS A 76 -7.23 15.23 -0.70
N ASP A 77 -6.95 16.54 -0.76
CA ASP A 77 -6.08 17.25 0.19
C ASP A 77 -6.61 17.18 1.64
N ASP A 78 -7.87 16.78 1.81
CA ASP A 78 -8.51 16.48 3.09
C ASP A 78 -8.90 15.00 3.11
N ILE A 79 -8.06 14.14 3.71
CA ILE A 79 -8.50 12.80 4.11
C ILE A 79 -9.13 12.96 5.48
N ASP A 80 -10.46 13.08 5.53
CA ASP A 80 -11.18 12.87 6.79
C ASP A 80 -10.84 11.46 7.29
N VAL A 81 -10.31 11.38 8.51
CA VAL A 81 -9.84 10.13 9.14
C VAL A 81 -10.97 9.09 9.18
N GLU A 82 -12.22 9.54 9.18
CA GLU A 82 -13.43 8.70 9.14
C GLU A 82 -13.58 7.90 7.84
N ASP A 83 -13.09 8.42 6.71
CA ASP A 83 -13.10 7.66 5.47
C ASP A 83 -12.12 6.49 5.55
N LEU A 84 -11.02 6.55 6.34
CA LEU A 84 -10.01 5.47 6.48
C LEU A 84 -10.59 4.20 7.11
N CYS A 85 -11.76 4.32 7.72
CA CYS A 85 -12.52 3.24 8.32
C CYS A 85 -13.45 2.56 7.30
N TYR A 86 -12.90 2.03 6.21
CA TYR A 86 -13.54 0.92 5.49
C TYR A 86 -12.62 -0.31 5.49
N LEU A 87 -12.24 -0.75 6.69
CA LEU A 87 -12.08 -2.19 6.89
C LEU A 87 -13.51 -2.75 6.96
N PRO A 88 -13.90 -3.70 6.08
CA PRO A 88 -15.20 -4.34 6.23
C PRO A 88 -15.26 -4.94 7.62
N SER A 89 -16.15 -4.40 8.46
CA SER A 89 -16.47 -4.93 9.78
C SER A 89 -16.74 -6.42 9.62
N GLU A 90 -15.83 -7.23 10.16
CA GLU A 90 -16.06 -8.59 10.61
C GLU A 90 -16.81 -9.50 9.62
N LYS A 91 -16.12 -9.93 8.55
CA LYS A 91 -16.27 -11.36 8.22
C LYS A 91 -15.54 -12.11 9.31
N LYS A 92 -16.31 -12.63 10.28
CA LYS A 92 -15.86 -13.57 11.32
C LYS A 92 -14.72 -14.42 10.76
N LEU A 93 -13.50 -14.13 11.21
CA LEU A 93 -12.36 -15.02 11.02
C LEU A 93 -12.83 -16.37 11.56
N LYS A 94 -13.02 -17.35 10.67
CA LYS A 94 -13.14 -18.73 11.12
C LYS A 94 -11.85 -18.99 11.89
N LYS A 95 -11.99 -19.43 13.14
CA LYS A 95 -10.86 -19.89 13.95
C LYS A 95 -10.05 -20.84 13.07
N TYR A 96 -8.83 -20.44 12.74
CA TYR A 96 -7.87 -21.33 12.12
C TYR A 96 -7.48 -22.35 13.19
N ASP A 97 -7.79 -23.62 12.93
CA ASP A 97 -7.28 -24.71 13.75
C ASP A 97 -5.75 -24.73 13.62
N LYS A 98 -5.10 -24.81 14.78
CA LYS A 98 -3.66 -24.66 14.99
C LYS A 98 -2.83 -25.87 14.51
N GLN A 99 -3.32 -26.68 13.56
CA GLN A 99 -2.77 -28.01 13.30
C GLN A 99 -2.00 -28.24 12.00
N ASP A 100 -1.90 -27.27 11.08
CA ASP A 100 -1.14 -27.49 9.82
C ASP A 100 0.02 -26.50 9.63
N PHE A 101 0.84 -26.32 10.67
CA PHE A 101 2.20 -25.79 10.53
C PHE A 101 3.17 -26.91 10.88
N ASP A 102 3.43 -27.79 9.91
CA ASP A 102 4.63 -28.62 9.95
C ASP A 102 5.83 -27.68 9.82
N VAL A 103 6.38 -27.34 10.98
CA VAL A 103 7.71 -26.76 11.11
C VAL A 103 8.67 -27.81 10.57
N VAL A 104 9.18 -27.57 9.36
CA VAL A 104 10.41 -28.23 8.91
C VAL A 104 11.53 -27.64 9.76
N GLU A 105 11.81 -28.30 10.88
CA GLU A 105 13.03 -28.10 11.66
C GLU A 105 14.22 -28.46 10.77
N ASN A 106 15.13 -27.53 10.58
CA ASN A 106 16.52 -27.88 10.31
C ASN A 106 17.48 -26.85 10.92
N SER A 107 18.46 -27.43 11.60
CA SER A 107 19.74 -26.92 12.08
C SER A 107 19.73 -25.89 13.21
N GLU A 108 19.85 -26.44 14.42
CA GLU A 108 20.91 -26.15 15.40
C GLU A 108 21.49 -24.73 15.40
N TYR A 109 21.04 -23.94 16.37
CA TYR A 109 21.87 -22.91 16.99
C TYR A 109 21.92 -23.17 18.50
N ASP A 110 23.10 -23.60 18.95
CA ASP A 110 23.48 -23.68 20.36
C ASP A 110 23.52 -22.29 21.00
N ALA A 111 22.64 -22.04 21.96
CA ALA A 111 22.76 -20.92 22.89
C ALA A 111 22.65 -21.44 24.32
N LYS A 112 23.81 -21.63 24.94
CA LYS A 112 23.98 -21.73 26.38
C LYS A 112 23.87 -20.34 26.98
N ASN A 113 23.11 -20.22 28.08
CA ASN A 113 23.22 -19.27 29.20
C ASN A 113 21.81 -18.86 29.64
N GLU A 114 21.48 -18.65 30.91
CA GLU A 114 22.10 -18.90 32.21
C GLU A 114 20.97 -18.57 33.19
N LYS A 115 20.84 -19.35 34.25
CA LYS A 115 19.81 -19.15 35.28
C LYS A 115 20.10 -17.87 36.07
N THR A 116 19.05 -17.16 36.44
CA THR A 116 19.01 -16.45 37.73
C THR A 116 17.60 -16.47 38.29
N ASP A 117 17.48 -17.15 39.43
CA ASP A 117 16.42 -17.02 40.43
C ASP A 117 16.49 -15.62 41.10
N LYS A 118 15.33 -15.10 41.54
CA LYS A 118 15.12 -14.41 42.84
C LYS A 118 13.71 -13.80 42.94
N ASP A 119 12.88 -14.45 43.73
CA ASP A 119 12.26 -13.98 44.99
C ASP A 119 11.73 -12.54 45.12
N GLU A 120 10.45 -12.49 45.56
CA GLU A 120 9.85 -11.63 46.59
C GLU A 120 9.86 -10.10 46.39
N ASP A 121 8.68 -9.46 46.41
CA ASP A 121 8.12 -8.90 47.67
C ASP A 121 6.75 -8.23 47.40
N ASP A 122 5.90 -8.34 48.42
CA ASP A 122 4.57 -7.75 48.54
C ASP A 122 4.67 -6.23 48.71
N THR A 123 3.67 -5.49 48.21
CA THR A 123 3.15 -4.31 48.91
C THR A 123 1.82 -3.90 48.29
N GLU A 124 0.76 -4.22 49.03
CA GLU A 124 -0.53 -3.54 48.97
C GLU A 124 -0.29 -2.06 49.24
N ASN A 125 -0.81 -1.19 48.37
CA ASN A 125 -0.89 0.25 48.65
C ASN A 125 -2.33 0.70 48.50
N ASP A 126 -2.76 1.34 49.58
CA ASP A 126 -4.09 1.77 49.92
C ASP A 126 -4.69 2.79 48.92
N GLU A 127 -6.00 2.69 48.82
CA GLU A 127 -6.90 3.68 48.26
C GLU A 127 -6.74 5.02 48.98
N GLU A 128 -6.34 6.07 48.26
CA GLU A 128 -6.62 7.44 48.68
C GLU A 128 -7.34 8.18 47.56
N VAL A 129 -8.64 8.37 47.80
CA VAL A 129 -9.57 9.19 47.05
C VAL A 129 -9.23 10.64 47.31
N CYS A 130 -8.81 11.36 46.27
CA CYS A 130 -8.77 12.82 46.27
C CYS A 130 -9.74 13.34 45.20
N ASP A 131 -10.92 13.74 45.68
CA ASP A 131 -11.83 14.63 44.99
C ASP A 131 -11.17 16.01 44.90
N ASP A 132 -10.85 16.47 43.70
CA ASP A 132 -10.72 17.89 43.37
C ASP A 132 -11.01 18.07 41.87
N GLU A 133 -12.28 18.31 41.54
CA GLU A 133 -12.70 18.81 40.24
C GLU A 133 -12.24 20.27 40.06
N GLU A 134 -10.97 20.46 39.72
CA GLU A 134 -10.52 21.73 39.13
C GLU A 134 -10.88 21.75 37.64
N LEU A 135 -11.88 22.58 37.34
CA LEU A 135 -12.37 22.91 36.01
C LEU A 135 -11.27 23.64 35.21
N TYR A 136 -10.36 22.88 34.60
CA TYR A 136 -9.42 23.40 33.60
C TYR A 136 -10.22 23.76 32.33
N SER A 137 -10.40 25.06 32.06
CA SER A 137 -10.73 25.50 30.71
C SER A 137 -9.47 25.32 29.86
N SER A 138 -9.35 24.16 29.24
CA SER A 138 -8.39 23.96 28.15
C SER A 138 -8.82 24.88 27.02
N GLU A 139 -8.13 26.01 26.87
CA GLU A 139 -8.09 26.72 25.60
C GLU A 139 -7.64 25.68 24.57
N GLU A 140 -8.52 25.37 23.62
CA GLU A 140 -8.23 24.48 22.50
C GLU A 140 -7.09 25.12 21.71
N GLU A 141 -5.85 24.75 22.03
CA GLU A 141 -4.72 25.01 21.13
C GLU A 141 -5.06 24.29 19.83
N GLU A 142 -5.31 25.08 18.77
CA GLU A 142 -5.46 24.57 17.41
C GLU A 142 -4.28 23.63 17.14
N ASP A 143 -4.59 22.33 17.05
CA ASP A 143 -3.62 21.29 16.78
C ASP A 143 -2.99 21.56 15.41
N THR A 144 -1.85 22.25 15.39
CA THR A 144 -1.06 22.48 14.18
C THR A 144 -0.29 21.21 13.82
N THR A 145 -0.94 20.05 13.86
CA THR A 145 -0.36 18.82 13.33
C THR A 145 -0.05 19.08 11.86
N PRO A 146 1.21 18.88 11.42
CA PRO A 146 1.58 19.11 10.04
C PRO A 146 0.77 18.15 9.16
N SER A 147 -0.19 18.70 8.41
CA SER A 147 -0.97 17.95 7.43
C SER A 147 -0.01 17.24 6.48
N SER A 148 0.02 15.90 6.57
CA SER A 148 0.88 15.08 5.73
C SER A 148 0.29 15.06 4.33
N LYS A 149 0.87 15.84 3.42
CA LYS A 149 0.45 15.88 2.01
C LYS A 149 0.99 14.66 1.26
N MET A 150 0.09 13.86 0.67
CA MET A 150 0.44 12.79 -0.25
C MET A 150 -0.12 13.09 -1.63
N ILE A 151 0.73 13.10 -2.66
CA ILE A 151 0.32 13.31 -4.05
C ILE A 151 0.66 12.05 -4.83
N ILE A 152 -0.33 11.52 -5.55
CA ILE A 152 -0.11 10.42 -6.50
C ILE A 152 -0.18 10.97 -7.91
N ALA A 153 0.89 10.75 -8.68
CA ALA A 153 0.97 11.11 -10.08
C ALA A 153 1.47 9.91 -10.89
N ASN A 154 0.69 9.47 -11.89
CA ASN A 154 1.22 8.62 -12.95
C ASN A 154 1.14 9.35 -14.28
N GLN A 155 2.04 8.96 -15.17
CA GLN A 155 2.13 9.50 -16.52
C GLN A 155 2.59 8.37 -17.43
N LEU A 156 1.84 8.13 -18.51
CA LEU A 156 2.24 7.16 -19.52
C LEU A 156 2.91 7.90 -20.68
N PHE A 157 4.14 7.49 -21.01
CA PHE A 157 4.85 7.98 -22.18
C PHE A 157 4.87 6.89 -23.25
N VAL A 158 4.46 7.24 -24.47
CA VAL A 158 4.37 6.30 -25.60
C VAL A 158 5.14 6.87 -26.78
N SER A 159 5.69 6.00 -27.62
CA SER A 159 6.38 6.43 -28.85
C SER A 159 5.39 7.14 -29.76
N GLU A 160 5.79 8.26 -30.36
CA GLU A 160 4.96 8.97 -31.34
C GLU A 160 4.59 8.11 -32.56
N MET A 161 5.37 7.06 -32.83
CA MET A 161 5.12 6.10 -33.90
C MET A 161 4.04 5.07 -33.55
N ILE A 162 3.64 4.97 -32.28
CA ILE A 162 2.64 4.00 -31.83
C ILE A 162 1.28 4.68 -31.73
N GLU A 163 0.28 4.04 -32.32
CA GLU A 163 -1.12 4.43 -32.16
C GLU A 163 -1.70 3.77 -30.91
N VAL A 164 -2.17 4.59 -29.98
CA VAL A 164 -2.85 4.13 -28.77
C VAL A 164 -4.34 4.03 -29.06
N LYS A 165 -4.97 2.93 -28.66
CA LYS A 165 -6.41 2.74 -28.83
C LYS A 165 -7.16 3.79 -28.03
N LYS A 166 -8.06 4.54 -28.69
CA LYS A 166 -8.90 5.58 -28.07
C LYS A 166 -9.61 5.11 -26.79
N ALA A 167 -10.15 3.88 -26.80
CA ALA A 167 -10.81 3.31 -25.63
C ALA A 167 -9.90 3.18 -24.40
N PHE A 168 -8.60 2.96 -24.60
CA PHE A 168 -7.62 2.93 -23.50
C PHE A 168 -7.31 4.34 -23.01
N GLU A 169 -7.17 5.32 -23.91
CA GLU A 169 -6.97 6.73 -23.53
C GLU A 169 -8.15 7.29 -22.73
N GLU A 170 -9.39 7.02 -23.16
CA GLU A 170 -10.60 7.43 -22.47
C GLU A 170 -10.68 6.82 -21.08
N LEU A 171 -10.39 5.53 -20.96
CA LEU A 171 -10.38 4.82 -19.69
C LEU A 171 -9.35 5.39 -18.70
N LEU A 172 -8.13 5.68 -19.16
CA LEU A 172 -7.08 6.24 -18.32
C LEU A 172 -7.44 7.63 -17.80
N ASN A 173 -7.91 8.52 -18.67
CA ASN A 173 -8.32 9.86 -18.26
C ASN A 173 -9.51 9.81 -17.28
N GLU A 174 -10.51 8.95 -17.51
CA GLU A 174 -11.70 8.89 -16.67
C GLU A 174 -11.46 8.28 -15.29
N LYS A 175 -10.67 7.19 -15.23
CA LYS A 175 -10.53 6.38 -14.01
C LYS A 175 -9.32 6.75 -13.17
N PHE A 176 -8.25 7.22 -13.80
CA PHE A 176 -6.97 7.46 -13.13
C PHE A 176 -6.57 8.93 -13.15
N ASP A 177 -7.25 9.77 -13.95
CA ASP A 177 -6.82 11.16 -14.21
C ASP A 177 -5.34 11.19 -14.64
N ASP A 178 -4.98 10.18 -15.43
CA ASP A 178 -3.66 9.97 -16.01
C ASP A 178 -3.68 10.42 -17.47
N LYS A 179 -2.57 11.02 -17.91
CA LYS A 179 -2.39 11.46 -19.29
C LYS A 179 -1.46 10.51 -20.02
N ILE A 180 -1.79 10.25 -21.28
CA ILE A 180 -0.85 9.63 -22.22
C ILE A 180 -0.18 10.74 -23.01
N GLU A 181 1.14 10.72 -23.03
CA GLU A 181 1.93 11.67 -23.80
C GLU A 181 2.78 10.94 -24.84
N LYS A 182 2.61 11.32 -26.10
CA LYS A 182 3.44 10.83 -27.20
C LYS A 182 4.78 11.58 -27.21
N ILE A 183 5.88 10.84 -27.27
CA ILE A 183 7.23 11.39 -27.32
C ILE A 183 8.10 10.66 -28.35
N ASN A 184 9.06 11.39 -28.90
CA ASN A 184 10.12 10.81 -29.73
C ASN A 184 11.29 10.38 -28.83
N PHE A 185 11.40 9.08 -28.58
CA PHE A 185 12.46 8.53 -27.72
C PHE A 185 13.88 8.65 -28.32
N ASN A 186 14.03 9.01 -29.60
CA ASN A 186 15.34 9.27 -30.21
C ASN A 186 15.84 10.70 -29.94
N ASN A 187 15.04 11.56 -29.30
CA ASN A 187 15.40 12.93 -28.98
C ASN A 187 15.85 13.05 -27.52
N GLU A 188 17.03 13.61 -27.26
CA GLU A 188 17.53 13.86 -25.89
C GLU A 188 16.59 14.75 -25.04
N ALA A 189 15.77 15.58 -25.67
CA ALA A 189 14.74 16.36 -24.99
C ALA A 189 13.66 15.48 -24.33
N ALA A 190 13.46 14.25 -24.81
CA ALA A 190 12.51 13.31 -24.22
C ALA A 190 12.90 12.92 -22.79
N THR A 191 14.20 12.67 -22.55
CA THR A 191 14.72 12.37 -21.21
C THR A 191 14.46 13.51 -20.23
N LYS A 192 14.72 14.76 -20.65
CA LYS A 192 14.43 15.95 -19.82
C LYS A 192 12.95 16.05 -19.49
N LYS A 193 12.10 15.77 -20.47
CA LYS A 193 10.64 15.86 -20.34
C LYS A 193 10.07 14.82 -19.36
N VAL A 194 10.56 13.58 -19.42
CA VAL A 194 10.18 12.52 -18.48
C VAL A 194 10.60 12.89 -17.06
N ASN A 195 11.83 13.39 -16.87
CA ASN A 195 12.36 13.72 -15.55
C ASN A 195 11.70 14.95 -14.91
N LEU A 196 11.33 15.97 -15.70
CA LEU A 196 10.74 17.21 -15.18
C LEU A 196 9.29 17.07 -14.72
N LYS A 197 8.56 16.08 -15.23
CA LYS A 197 7.17 15.81 -14.82
C LYS A 197 7.06 14.82 -13.65
N ALA A 198 8.19 14.27 -13.20
CA ALA A 198 8.26 13.33 -12.08
C ALA A 198 8.53 14.01 -10.73
N VAL A 199 8.59 15.36 -10.71
CA VAL A 199 8.84 16.21 -9.54
C VAL A 199 7.65 17.14 -9.36
#